data_AF-A0A7W3PI17-F1
#
_entry.id   AF-A0A7W3PI17-F1
#
_cell.length_a   1.000
_cell.length_b   1.000
_cell.length_c   1.000
_cell.angle_alpha   90.00
_cell.angle_beta   90.00
_cell.angle_gamma   90.00
#
_symmetry.space_group_name_H-M   'P 1'
#
loop_
_entity.id
_entity.type
_entity.pdbx_description
1 polymer ?
#
loop_
_entity_poly.entity_id
_entity_poly.type
_entity_poly.pdbx_seq_one_letter_code
_entity_poly.pdbx_strand_id
1 'polypeptide(L)'
;MVSTEAASPAGAPRPGAGVRLARAPVTAAATVVERIAVLLSAGVAPASSWRHVSDSEPAGPVRELTRAVATEAATGTPVSEALRDVLDRNPFDGHREGARHDGDWRQVACAWAVAERSGAPLADCLRTFVVGLRAAEAARRDVEVALSGPRSTGRIVLALPPVGLLFSLGMGFDTAGVLLGSPVGWCCLGIGVGLVAAARVWNRRLVAGATPSGPVPGLRLELLAVALSGGASWDDGLESVRTSLERFGADDGDADGRIGAEARESGVDDCVSVLDLSRRAGAPAVELLRATARERRLDAAAEAQSAAARLGSTLMLPLGLCVLPAFLVVAVVPLVVSLVSSTTASW
;
A
#
# COMPACT_ATOMS: atom_id res chain seq x y z
N MET A 1 -74.97 18.13 9.80
CA MET A 1 -74.21 17.66 8.63
C MET A 1 -73.03 18.59 8.42
N VAL A 2 -71.84 18.21 8.89
CA VAL A 2 -70.52 18.31 8.23
C VAL A 2 -69.58 17.54 9.15
N SER A 3 -69.25 16.31 8.73
CA SER A 3 -68.21 15.49 9.34
C SER A 3 -66.86 16.15 9.11
N THR A 4 -66.07 16.37 10.17
CA THR A 4 -64.66 16.78 10.03
C THR A 4 -63.80 15.54 10.23
N GLU A 5 -63.17 15.16 9.13
CA GLU A 5 -62.31 14.00 8.95
C GLU A 5 -60.99 14.18 9.70
N ALA A 6 -60.65 13.23 10.56
CA ALA A 6 -59.41 13.21 11.33
C ALA A 6 -58.23 12.88 10.40
N ALA A 7 -57.36 13.87 10.17
CA ALA A 7 -56.13 13.70 9.40
C ALA A 7 -55.11 12.85 10.18
N SER A 8 -54.77 11.70 9.59
CA SER A 8 -53.75 10.76 10.05
C SER A 8 -52.34 11.38 9.99
N PRO A 9 -51.46 11.20 11.00
CA PRO A 9 -50.12 11.75 10.95
C PRO A 9 -49.25 11.02 9.91
N ALA A 10 -48.79 11.79 8.93
CA ALA A 10 -47.86 11.36 7.89
C ALA A 10 -46.63 10.66 8.51
N GLY A 11 -46.36 9.45 8.01
CA GLY A 11 -45.31 8.57 8.51
C GLY A 11 -43.93 9.21 8.48
N ALA A 12 -43.23 9.09 9.62
CA ALA A 12 -41.82 9.40 9.74
C ALA A 12 -40.99 8.62 8.68
N PRO A 13 -39.99 9.25 8.05
CA PRO A 13 -39.10 8.55 7.14
C PRO A 13 -38.36 7.44 7.90
N ARG A 14 -38.57 6.19 7.48
CA ARG A 14 -37.82 5.03 7.96
C ARG A 14 -36.34 5.27 7.69
N PRO A 15 -35.42 5.01 8.65
CA PRO A 15 -33.98 5.11 8.40
C PRO A 15 -33.63 4.08 7.33
N GLY A 16 -33.40 4.59 6.11
CA GLY A 16 -33.06 3.82 4.94
C GLY A 16 -31.76 3.04 5.15
N ALA A 17 -31.81 1.79 4.70
CA ALA A 17 -30.70 0.91 4.37
C ALA A 17 -29.33 1.61 4.30
N GLY A 18 -28.40 1.13 5.13
CA GLY A 18 -27.03 1.61 5.20
C GLY A 18 -26.37 1.66 3.82
N VAL A 19 -26.34 2.86 3.25
CA VAL A 19 -25.28 3.26 2.33
C VAL A 19 -24.02 3.11 3.16
N ARG A 20 -23.23 2.06 2.89
CA ARG A 20 -21.82 2.02 3.30
C ARG A 20 -21.23 3.31 2.77
N LEU A 21 -21.14 4.34 3.61
CA LEU A 21 -20.42 5.57 3.32
C LEU A 21 -19.05 5.10 2.85
N ALA A 22 -18.80 5.24 1.54
CA ALA A 22 -17.49 4.98 0.99
C ALA A 22 -16.55 5.87 1.79
N ARG A 23 -15.74 5.27 2.67
CA ARG A 23 -14.80 6.01 3.51
C ARG A 23 -14.01 6.93 2.58
N ALA A 24 -13.97 8.22 2.91
CA ALA A 24 -13.25 9.20 2.11
C ALA A 24 -11.79 8.72 1.90
N PRO A 25 -11.19 8.95 0.72
CA PRO A 25 -9.81 8.58 0.49
C PRO A 25 -8.91 9.27 1.53
N VAL A 26 -7.99 8.51 2.10
CA VAL A 26 -7.02 9.02 3.07
C VAL A 26 -6.08 9.99 2.36
N THR A 27 -5.96 11.23 2.85
CA THR A 27 -5.05 12.22 2.28
C THR A 27 -3.60 11.69 2.31
N ALA A 28 -2.89 11.76 1.19
CA ALA A 28 -1.48 11.36 1.13
C ALA A 28 -0.60 12.23 2.07
N ALA A 29 0.35 11.60 2.77
CA ALA A 29 1.25 12.30 3.70
C ALA A 29 2.02 13.44 2.99
N ALA A 30 2.46 13.22 1.76
CA ALA A 30 3.15 14.23 0.95
C ALA A 30 2.36 15.54 0.80
N THR A 31 1.03 15.47 0.66
CA THR A 31 0.15 16.64 0.53
C THR A 31 0.11 17.46 1.81
N VAL A 32 -0.02 16.78 2.95
CA VAL A 32 -0.06 17.43 4.27
C VAL A 32 1.30 18.04 4.61
N VAL A 33 2.37 17.28 4.41
CA VAL A 33 3.74 17.71 4.70
C VAL A 33 4.17 18.86 3.80
N GLU A 34 3.75 18.89 2.53
CA GLU A 34 4.01 20.03 1.65
C GLU A 34 3.36 21.32 2.17
N ARG A 35 2.09 21.25 2.60
CA ARG A 35 1.39 22.41 3.21
C ARG A 35 2.12 22.89 4.45
N ILE A 36 2.57 21.96 5.31
CA ILE A 36 3.38 22.29 6.48
C ILE A 36 4.70 22.97 6.06
N ALA A 37 5.43 22.43 5.08
CA ALA A 37 6.67 23.01 4.60
C ALA A 37 6.50 24.44 4.04
N VAL A 38 5.39 24.70 3.34
CA VAL A 38 5.00 26.03 2.86
C VAL A 38 4.76 26.98 4.04
N LEU A 39 4.00 26.55 5.06
CA LEU A 39 3.73 27.37 6.25
C LEU A 39 5.01 27.68 7.04
N LEU A 40 5.86 26.67 7.25
CA LEU A 40 7.17 26.85 7.92
C LEU A 40 8.04 27.87 7.18
N SER A 41 8.03 27.83 5.85
CA SER A 41 8.79 28.77 5.01
C SER A 41 8.25 30.20 5.06
N ALA A 42 6.95 30.34 5.35
CA ALA A 42 6.33 31.63 5.62
C ALA A 42 6.60 32.13 7.07
N GLY A 43 7.41 31.40 7.86
CA GLY A 43 7.75 31.75 9.24
C GLY A 43 6.72 31.29 10.27
N VAL A 44 5.74 30.46 9.89
CA VAL A 44 4.78 29.89 10.85
C VAL A 44 5.49 28.86 11.72
N ALA A 45 5.36 28.98 13.05
CA ALA A 45 5.97 28.04 13.99
C ALA A 45 5.45 26.59 13.78
N PRO A 46 6.29 25.55 14.04
CA PRO A 46 5.92 24.15 13.84
C PRO A 46 4.57 23.73 14.40
N ALA A 47 4.33 23.88 15.71
CA ALA A 47 3.06 23.51 16.33
C ALA A 47 1.84 24.22 15.70
N SER A 48 2.02 25.49 15.32
CA SER A 48 0.96 26.25 14.64
C SER A 48 0.72 25.74 13.21
N SER A 49 1.76 25.34 12.48
CA SER A 49 1.59 24.80 11.12
C SER A 49 0.73 23.53 11.10
N TRP A 50 0.92 22.62 12.06
CA TRP A 50 0.09 21.42 12.22
C TRP A 50 -1.37 21.74 12.52
N ARG A 51 -1.62 22.74 13.39
CA ARG A 51 -2.97 23.20 13.70
C ARG A 51 -3.70 23.71 12.44
N HIS A 52 -3.08 24.62 11.70
CA HIS A 52 -3.66 25.18 10.47
C HIS A 52 -4.01 24.09 9.44
N VAL A 53 -3.12 23.11 9.25
CA VAL A 53 -3.41 22.01 8.31
C VAL A 53 -4.54 21.12 8.84
N SER A 54 -4.54 20.79 10.13
CA SER A 54 -5.61 19.98 10.75
C SER A 54 -7.01 20.61 10.62
N ASP A 55 -7.10 21.94 10.65
CA ASP A 55 -8.37 22.66 10.49
C ASP A 55 -8.89 22.55 9.05
N SER A 56 -7.98 22.52 8.08
CA SER A 56 -8.27 22.43 6.63
C SER A 56 -8.49 21.01 6.08
N GLU A 57 -7.99 19.96 6.77
CA GLU A 57 -8.11 18.57 6.30
C GLU A 57 -9.56 18.07 6.34
N PRO A 58 -10.04 17.22 5.41
CA PRO A 58 -11.36 16.62 5.54
C PRO A 58 -11.46 15.70 6.79
N ALA A 59 -12.68 15.40 7.24
CA ALA A 59 -12.88 14.45 8.34
C ALA A 59 -12.34 13.07 7.97
N GLY A 60 -11.45 12.52 8.81
CA GLY A 60 -10.78 11.25 8.56
C GLY A 60 -9.52 11.07 9.43
N PRO A 61 -8.81 9.94 9.27
CA PRO A 61 -7.68 9.58 10.13
C PRO A 61 -6.54 10.59 10.09
N VAL A 62 -6.33 11.27 8.95
CA VAL A 62 -5.28 12.29 8.80
C VAL A 62 -5.60 13.56 9.56
N ARG A 63 -6.88 14.00 9.60
CA ARG A 63 -7.30 15.12 10.45
C ARG A 63 -7.10 14.80 11.92
N GLU A 64 -7.43 13.57 12.34
CA GLU A 64 -7.24 13.11 13.71
C GLU A 64 -5.76 13.08 14.09
N LEU A 65 -4.90 12.53 13.21
CA LEU A 65 -3.46 12.51 13.39
C LEU A 65 -2.89 13.93 13.49
N THR A 66 -3.15 14.79 12.52
CA THR A 66 -2.61 16.16 12.49
C THR A 66 -3.11 16.99 13.68
N ARG A 67 -4.36 16.79 14.11
CA ARG A 67 -4.91 17.44 15.32
C ARG A 67 -4.21 16.96 16.58
N ALA A 68 -4.04 15.66 16.76
CA ALA A 68 -3.36 15.10 17.94
C ALA A 68 -1.91 15.63 18.03
N VAL A 69 -1.18 15.59 16.91
CA VAL A 69 0.18 16.15 16.83
C VAL A 69 0.19 17.65 17.15
N ALA A 70 -0.77 18.42 16.63
CA ALA A 70 -0.87 19.85 16.93
C ALA A 70 -1.13 20.13 18.41
N THR A 71 -1.97 19.33 19.07
CA THR A 71 -2.28 19.45 20.50
C THR A 71 -1.07 19.14 21.37
N GLU A 72 -0.38 18.03 21.10
CA GLU A 72 0.81 17.64 21.87
C GLU A 72 1.98 18.62 21.63
N ALA A 73 2.21 19.03 20.39
CA ALA A 73 3.24 20.02 20.06
C ALA A 73 2.97 21.39 20.70
N ALA A 74 1.70 21.77 20.90
CA ALA A 74 1.35 23.00 21.61
C ALA A 74 1.72 22.96 23.11
N THR A 75 1.87 21.75 23.68
CA THR A 75 2.35 21.55 25.06
C THR A 75 3.87 21.45 25.20
N GLY A 76 4.61 21.58 24.10
CA GLY A 76 6.08 21.55 24.08
C GLY A 76 6.68 20.18 23.74
N THR A 77 5.86 19.17 23.46
CA THR A 77 6.35 17.87 22.95
C THR A 77 6.99 18.06 21.57
N PRO A 78 8.18 17.50 21.31
CA PRO A 78 8.76 17.49 19.96
C PRO A 78 7.79 16.83 18.97
N VAL A 79 7.65 17.40 17.77
CA VAL A 79 6.65 16.93 16.81
C VAL A 79 6.94 15.50 16.39
N SER A 80 8.22 15.10 16.33
CA SER A 80 8.56 13.72 16.02
C SER A 80 8.00 12.74 17.05
N GLU A 81 8.10 13.05 18.36
CA GLU A 81 7.56 12.18 19.41
C GLU A 81 6.03 12.12 19.35
N ALA A 82 5.38 13.27 19.16
CA ALA A 82 3.92 13.32 19.01
C ALA A 82 3.43 12.51 17.80
N LEU A 83 4.15 12.55 16.67
CA LEU A 83 3.86 11.71 15.52
C LEU A 83 3.97 10.23 15.86
N ARG A 84 5.04 9.82 16.55
CA ARG A 84 5.24 8.43 16.97
C ARG A 84 4.13 7.95 17.89
N ASP A 85 3.82 8.72 18.93
CA ASP A 85 2.82 8.36 19.93
C ASP A 85 1.42 8.16 19.33
N VAL A 86 1.11 8.91 18.27
CA VAL A 86 -0.12 8.74 17.49
C VAL A 86 -0.03 7.52 16.58
N LEU A 87 1.08 7.31 15.87
CA LEU A 87 1.29 6.18 14.95
C LEU A 87 1.30 4.83 15.67
N ASP A 88 1.82 4.77 16.89
CA ASP A 88 1.83 3.55 17.71
C ASP A 88 0.41 3.12 18.17
N ARG A 89 -0.60 3.99 18.00
CA ARG A 89 -2.03 3.67 18.19
C ARG A 89 -2.70 3.12 16.92
N ASN A 90 -1.93 2.91 15.85
CA ASN A 90 -2.38 2.42 14.54
C ASN A 90 -3.59 3.19 13.98
N PRO A 91 -3.47 4.51 13.74
CA PRO A 91 -4.61 5.37 13.34
C PRO A 91 -5.18 5.01 11.97
N PHE A 92 -4.44 4.23 11.17
CA PHE A 92 -4.83 3.79 9.84
C PHE A 92 -5.41 2.37 9.80
N ASP A 93 -5.57 1.70 10.95
CA ASP A 93 -6.12 0.36 11.00
C ASP A 93 -7.52 0.27 10.38
N GLY A 94 -7.75 -0.80 9.64
CA GLY A 94 -9.00 -1.03 8.91
C GLY A 94 -9.23 -0.11 7.70
N HIS A 95 -8.31 0.79 7.36
CA HIS A 95 -8.38 1.57 6.12
C HIS A 95 -7.74 0.82 4.95
N ARG A 96 -8.25 1.07 3.74
CA ARG A 96 -7.62 0.57 2.52
C ARG A 96 -6.21 1.18 2.44
N GLU A 97 -5.21 0.34 2.21
CA GLU A 97 -3.79 0.76 2.20
C GLU A 97 -3.31 1.36 3.55
N GLY A 98 -3.95 1.01 4.67
CA GLY A 98 -3.61 1.54 6.00
C GLY A 98 -2.13 1.36 6.37
N ALA A 99 -1.58 0.16 6.16
CA ALA A 99 -0.16 -0.12 6.42
C ALA A 99 0.80 0.75 5.58
N ARG A 100 0.39 1.14 4.36
CA ARG A 100 1.17 2.04 3.50
C ARG A 100 1.16 3.45 4.07
N HIS A 101 -0.02 3.95 4.45
CA HIS A 101 -0.13 5.27 5.07
C HIS A 101 0.67 5.35 6.37
N ASP A 102 0.60 4.29 7.20
CA ASP A 102 1.40 4.17 8.41
C ASP A 102 2.91 4.26 8.10
N GLY A 103 3.39 3.48 7.13
CA GLY A 103 4.79 3.51 6.68
C GLY A 103 5.23 4.88 6.13
N ASP A 104 4.39 5.55 5.32
CA ASP A 104 4.70 6.89 4.80
C ASP A 104 4.82 7.92 5.96
N TRP A 105 3.93 7.86 6.96
CA TRP A 105 3.96 8.74 8.13
C TRP A 105 5.09 8.42 9.11
N ARG A 106 5.47 7.15 9.29
CA ARG A 106 6.66 6.77 10.08
C ARG A 106 7.93 7.35 9.48
N GLN A 107 8.05 7.37 8.15
CA GLN A 107 9.17 8.00 7.48
C GLN A 107 9.16 9.54 7.64
N VAL A 108 7.98 10.18 7.61
CA VAL A 108 7.85 11.61 7.94
C VAL A 108 8.32 11.89 9.37
N ALA A 109 7.90 11.08 10.34
CA ALA A 109 8.30 11.21 11.74
C ALA A 109 9.81 11.04 11.91
N CYS A 110 10.41 10.08 11.21
CA CYS A 110 11.85 9.87 11.17
C CYS A 110 12.62 11.06 10.56
N ALA A 111 12.18 11.56 9.40
CA ALA A 111 12.78 12.74 8.76
C ALA A 111 12.69 13.99 9.64
N TRP A 112 11.55 14.16 10.31
CA TRP A 112 11.34 15.22 11.26
C TRP A 112 12.27 15.09 12.47
N ALA A 113 12.42 13.91 13.05
CA ALA A 113 13.29 13.65 14.19
C ALA A 113 14.77 13.97 13.87
N VAL A 114 15.23 13.57 12.68
CA VAL A 114 16.59 13.87 12.24
C VAL A 114 16.79 15.37 12.05
N ALA A 115 15.81 16.09 11.49
CA ALA A 115 15.87 17.54 11.34
C ALA A 115 15.84 18.27 12.70
N GLU A 116 14.97 17.87 13.63
CA GLU A 116 14.91 18.43 15.00
C GLU A 116 16.22 18.22 15.76
N ARG A 117 16.81 17.02 15.67
CA ARG A 117 18.07 16.69 16.37
C ARG A 117 19.28 17.41 15.78
N SER A 118 19.34 17.55 14.46
CA SER A 118 20.46 18.21 13.77
C SER A 118 20.30 19.73 13.66
N GLY A 119 19.12 20.28 13.92
CA GLY A 119 18.84 21.70 13.71
C GLY A 119 18.78 22.10 12.24
N ALA A 120 18.60 21.14 11.32
CA ALA A 120 18.52 21.40 9.89
C ALA A 120 17.31 22.28 9.53
N PRO A 121 17.38 23.07 8.43
CA PRO A 121 16.28 23.93 7.99
C PRO A 121 15.06 23.10 7.58
N LEU A 122 14.17 22.88 8.54
CA LEU A 122 13.08 21.91 8.47
C LEU A 122 12.22 22.08 7.21
N ALA A 123 11.93 23.31 6.81
CA ALA A 123 11.11 23.57 5.62
C ALA A 123 11.73 23.01 4.33
N ASP A 124 13.04 23.17 4.15
CA ASP A 124 13.76 22.66 2.97
C ASP A 124 13.95 21.14 3.03
N CYS A 125 14.18 20.61 4.23
CA CYS A 125 14.22 19.17 4.48
C CYS A 125 12.88 18.51 4.10
N LEU A 126 11.76 19.06 4.57
CA LEU A 126 10.43 18.54 4.27
C LEU A 126 10.07 18.68 2.80
N ARG A 127 10.44 19.78 2.12
CA ARG A 127 10.26 19.91 0.66
C ARG A 127 10.97 18.80 -0.10
N THR A 128 12.24 18.58 0.22
CA THR A 128 13.05 17.53 -0.43
C THR A 128 12.43 16.15 -0.16
N PHE A 129 11.97 15.93 1.07
CA PHE A 129 11.31 14.69 1.46
C PHE A 129 9.97 14.46 0.73
N VAL A 130 9.17 15.51 0.54
CA VAL A 130 7.93 15.48 -0.26
C VAL A 130 8.20 15.07 -1.70
N VAL A 131 9.31 15.50 -2.31
CA VAL A 131 9.69 15.04 -3.66
C VAL A 131 9.89 13.52 -3.67
N GLY A 132 10.54 12.96 -2.64
CA GLY A 132 10.71 11.52 -2.49
C GLY A 132 9.41 10.75 -2.32
N LEU A 133 8.54 11.21 -1.41
CA LEU A 133 7.22 10.60 -1.20
C LEU A 133 6.37 10.62 -2.47
N ARG A 134 6.39 11.74 -3.22
CA ARG A 134 5.68 11.87 -4.50
C ARG A 134 6.23 10.96 -5.58
N ALA A 135 7.55 10.80 -5.66
CA ALA A 135 8.17 9.87 -6.60
C ALA A 135 7.76 8.42 -6.30
N ALA A 136 7.78 8.01 -5.03
CA ALA A 136 7.32 6.69 -4.62
C ALA A 136 5.82 6.48 -4.92
N GLU A 137 4.97 7.48 -4.65
CA GLU A 137 3.55 7.43 -4.98
C GLU A 137 3.29 7.38 -6.48
N ALA A 138 4.05 8.13 -7.30
CA ALA A 138 3.96 8.10 -8.75
C ALA A 138 4.33 6.72 -9.30
N ALA A 139 5.46 6.14 -8.88
CA ALA A 139 5.87 4.81 -9.29
C ALA A 139 4.81 3.74 -8.95
N ARG A 140 4.21 3.81 -7.74
CA ARG A 140 3.11 2.91 -7.35
C ARG A 140 1.88 3.08 -8.24
N ARG A 141 1.49 4.32 -8.56
CA ARG A 141 0.36 4.61 -9.45
C ARG A 141 0.62 4.09 -10.87
N ASP A 142 1.84 4.23 -11.38
CA ASP A 142 2.21 3.73 -12.70
C ASP A 142 2.12 2.21 -12.78
N VAL A 143 2.57 1.50 -11.73
CA VAL A 143 2.39 0.04 -11.60
C VAL A 143 0.90 -0.33 -11.53
N GLU A 144 0.09 0.39 -10.76
CA GLU A 144 -1.35 0.13 -10.67
C GLU A 144 -2.04 0.29 -12.02
N VAL A 145 -1.71 1.36 -12.75
CA VAL A 145 -2.21 1.63 -14.11
C VAL A 145 -1.78 0.51 -15.07
N ALA A 146 -0.50 0.12 -15.06
CA ALA A 146 0.02 -0.95 -15.91
C ALA A 146 -0.67 -2.31 -15.62
N LEU A 147 -1.01 -2.59 -14.37
CA LEU A 147 -1.68 -3.83 -13.96
C LEU A 147 -3.20 -3.82 -14.15
N SER A 148 -3.80 -2.69 -14.51
CA SER A 148 -5.26 -2.57 -14.68
C SER A 148 -5.79 -3.51 -15.77
N GLY A 149 -5.11 -3.57 -16.92
CA GLY A 149 -5.44 -4.45 -18.05
C GLY A 149 -5.37 -5.93 -17.69
N PRO A 150 -4.20 -6.45 -17.27
CA PRO A 150 -4.03 -7.85 -16.88
C PRO A 150 -4.96 -8.31 -15.75
N ARG A 151 -5.27 -7.43 -14.78
CA ARG A 151 -6.22 -7.76 -13.69
C ARG A 151 -7.66 -7.86 -14.20
N SER A 152 -8.06 -7.01 -15.13
CA SER A 152 -9.42 -7.02 -15.68
C SER A 152 -9.69 -8.34 -16.43
N THR A 153 -8.79 -8.73 -17.34
CA THR A 153 -8.91 -9.98 -18.10
C THR A 153 -8.79 -11.20 -17.22
N GLY A 154 -7.86 -11.20 -16.25
CA GLY A 154 -7.70 -12.28 -15.29
C GLY A 154 -8.96 -12.55 -14.45
N ARG A 155 -9.68 -11.49 -14.02
CA ARG A 155 -10.95 -11.64 -13.29
C ARG A 155 -12.04 -12.32 -14.12
N ILE A 156 -12.12 -12.00 -15.42
CA ILE A 156 -13.08 -12.63 -16.34
C ILE A 156 -12.78 -14.12 -16.47
N VAL A 157 -11.52 -14.49 -16.68
CA VAL A 157 -11.13 -15.91 -16.82
C VAL A 157 -11.29 -16.67 -15.51
N LEU A 158 -10.98 -16.05 -14.36
CA LEU A 158 -11.24 -16.63 -13.03
C LEU A 158 -12.73 -16.82 -12.73
N ALA A 159 -13.62 -16.13 -13.45
CA ALA A 159 -15.07 -16.34 -13.38
C ALA A 159 -15.58 -17.45 -14.31
N LEU A 160 -14.73 -18.01 -15.19
CA LEU A 160 -15.14 -19.07 -16.12
C LEU A 160 -15.59 -20.37 -15.43
N PRO A 161 -14.91 -20.90 -14.40
CA PRO A 161 -15.36 -22.13 -13.72
C PRO A 161 -16.78 -22.05 -13.13
N PRO A 162 -17.16 -21.01 -12.35
CA PRO A 162 -18.54 -20.91 -11.86
C PRO A 162 -19.56 -20.67 -12.98
N VAL A 163 -19.19 -19.97 -14.06
CA VAL A 163 -20.05 -19.83 -15.25
C VAL A 163 -20.29 -21.17 -15.94
N GLY A 164 -19.25 -22.00 -16.08
CA GLY A 164 -19.36 -23.36 -16.62
C GLY A 164 -20.28 -24.24 -15.78
N LEU A 165 -20.19 -24.12 -14.45
CA LEU A 165 -21.05 -24.80 -13.48
C LEU A 165 -22.51 -24.34 -13.57
N LEU A 166 -22.72 -23.03 -13.75
CA LEU A 166 -24.06 -22.46 -13.95
C LEU A 166 -24.67 -22.93 -15.27
N PHE A 167 -23.87 -23.03 -16.33
CA PHE A 167 -24.30 -23.50 -17.64
C PHE A 167 -24.66 -25.00 -17.63
N SER A 168 -23.89 -25.84 -16.92
CA SER A 168 -24.21 -27.27 -16.80
C SER A 168 -25.50 -27.52 -16.02
N LEU A 169 -25.75 -26.75 -14.95
CA LEU A 169 -27.03 -26.73 -14.22
C LEU A 169 -28.19 -26.31 -15.12
N GLY A 170 -27.99 -25.29 -15.96
CA GLY A 170 -29.02 -24.76 -16.87
C GLY A 170 -29.44 -25.73 -17.98
N MET A 171 -28.57 -26.62 -18.42
CA MET A 171 -28.89 -27.67 -19.40
C MET A 171 -29.68 -28.85 -18.82
N GLY A 172 -29.94 -28.89 -17.51
CA GLY A 172 -30.76 -29.93 -16.88
C GLY A 172 -30.05 -31.26 -16.67
N PHE A 173 -28.71 -31.31 -16.79
CA PHE A 173 -27.94 -32.45 -16.32
C PHE A 173 -28.04 -32.54 -14.79
N ASP A 174 -28.19 -33.75 -14.23
CA ASP A 174 -28.17 -33.97 -12.77
C ASP A 174 -26.74 -33.87 -12.20
N THR A 175 -26.01 -32.83 -12.63
CA THR A 175 -24.64 -32.56 -12.24
C THR A 175 -24.59 -32.19 -10.76
N ALA A 176 -25.65 -31.56 -10.23
CA ALA A 176 -25.79 -31.27 -8.80
C ALA A 176 -25.91 -32.55 -7.97
N GLY A 177 -26.74 -33.52 -8.39
CA GLY A 177 -26.88 -34.82 -7.74
C GLY A 177 -25.59 -35.63 -7.77
N VAL A 178 -24.86 -35.61 -8.89
CA VAL A 178 -23.55 -36.28 -8.99
C VAL A 178 -22.45 -35.55 -8.22
N LEU A 179 -22.41 -34.21 -8.23
CA LEU A 179 -21.39 -33.46 -7.47
C LEU A 179 -21.59 -33.59 -5.95
N LEU A 180 -22.83 -33.51 -5.47
CA LEU A 180 -23.14 -33.50 -4.04
C LEU A 180 -23.35 -34.90 -3.47
N GLY A 181 -23.77 -35.85 -4.31
CA GLY A 181 -24.12 -37.22 -3.92
C GLY A 181 -23.02 -38.27 -4.15
N SER A 182 -21.98 -37.98 -4.94
CA SER A 182 -20.88 -38.92 -5.21
C SER A 182 -19.57 -38.50 -4.54
N PRO A 183 -18.78 -39.45 -3.98
CA PRO A 183 -17.43 -39.17 -3.50
C PRO A 183 -16.50 -38.61 -4.59
N VAL A 184 -16.74 -38.99 -5.86
CA VAL A 184 -16.00 -38.44 -7.01
C VAL A 184 -16.30 -36.95 -7.22
N GLY A 185 -17.55 -36.53 -6.97
CA GLY A 185 -17.98 -35.14 -7.04
C GLY A 185 -17.29 -34.24 -6.01
N TRP A 186 -17.22 -34.70 -4.77
CA TRP A 186 -16.49 -34.01 -3.69
C TRP A 186 -15.00 -33.88 -3.97
N CYS A 187 -14.35 -34.92 -4.51
CA CYS A 187 -12.94 -34.84 -4.93
C CYS A 187 -12.75 -33.79 -6.04
N CYS A 188 -13.61 -33.77 -7.07
CA CYS A 188 -13.52 -32.80 -8.15
C CYS A 188 -13.72 -31.36 -7.66
N LEU A 189 -14.68 -31.13 -6.76
CA LEU A 189 -14.93 -29.81 -6.18
C LEU A 189 -13.75 -29.34 -5.32
N GLY A 190 -13.20 -30.24 -4.48
CA GLY A 190 -12.02 -29.95 -3.66
C GLY A 190 -10.80 -29.57 -4.52
N ILE A 191 -10.53 -30.34 -5.59
CA ILE A 191 -9.44 -30.05 -6.53
C ILE A 191 -9.66 -28.71 -7.24
N GLY A 192 -10.88 -28.45 -7.74
CA GLY A 192 -11.22 -27.19 -8.39
C GLY A 192 -11.05 -25.98 -7.48
N VAL A 193 -11.55 -26.06 -6.24
CA VAL A 193 -11.38 -25.00 -5.22
C VAL A 193 -9.90 -24.81 -4.89
N GLY A 194 -9.15 -25.91 -4.72
CA GLY A 194 -7.72 -25.88 -4.45
C GLY A 194 -6.92 -25.20 -5.56
N LEU A 195 -7.18 -25.54 -6.82
CA LEU A 195 -6.53 -24.92 -7.98
C LEU A 195 -6.84 -23.44 -8.10
N VAL A 196 -8.10 -23.03 -7.87
CA VAL A 196 -8.49 -21.61 -7.89
C VAL A 196 -7.86 -20.85 -6.72
N ALA A 197 -7.80 -21.45 -5.53
CA ALA A 197 -7.13 -20.86 -4.38
C ALA A 197 -5.63 -20.68 -4.66
N ALA A 198 -4.97 -21.70 -5.23
CA ALA A 198 -3.57 -21.63 -5.64
C ALA A 198 -3.34 -20.53 -6.69
N ALA A 199 -4.20 -20.44 -7.71
CA ALA A 199 -4.13 -19.37 -8.72
C ALA A 199 -4.25 -17.97 -8.10
N ARG A 200 -5.16 -17.79 -7.12
CA ARG A 200 -5.34 -16.51 -6.42
C ARG A 200 -4.15 -16.17 -5.53
N VAL A 201 -3.60 -17.13 -4.80
CA VAL A 201 -2.42 -16.92 -3.95
C VAL A 201 -1.21 -16.60 -4.81
N TRP A 202 -1.00 -17.33 -5.91
CA TRP A 202 0.10 -17.07 -6.84
C TRP A 202 -0.02 -15.68 -7.48
N ASN A 203 -1.19 -15.32 -8.02
CA ASN A 203 -1.41 -14.00 -8.59
C ASN A 203 -1.19 -12.88 -7.55
N ARG A 204 -1.72 -13.04 -6.32
CA ARG A 204 -1.47 -12.10 -5.22
C ARG A 204 0.02 -11.95 -4.91
N ARG A 205 0.78 -13.04 -4.89
CA ARG A 205 2.23 -13.02 -4.66
C ARG A 205 3.00 -12.34 -5.79
N LEU A 206 2.68 -12.64 -7.06
CA LEU A 206 3.31 -11.97 -8.20
C LEU A 206 3.07 -10.46 -8.19
N VAL A 207 1.82 -10.08 -7.89
CA VAL A 207 1.42 -8.67 -7.79
C VAL A 207 2.08 -7.97 -6.61
N ALA A 208 2.11 -8.61 -5.44
CA ALA A 208 2.77 -8.05 -4.26
C ALA A 208 4.26 -7.82 -4.54
N GLY A 209 4.94 -8.80 -5.14
CA GLY A 209 6.37 -8.72 -5.45
C GLY A 209 6.77 -7.68 -6.51
N ALA A 210 5.84 -7.07 -7.24
CA ALA A 210 6.16 -5.99 -8.18
C ALA A 210 5.53 -4.65 -7.82
N THR A 211 4.72 -4.61 -6.77
CA THR A 211 4.21 -3.34 -6.26
C THR A 211 5.27 -2.80 -5.31
N PRO A 212 5.84 -1.60 -5.56
CA PRO A 212 6.86 -1.05 -4.68
C PRO A 212 6.32 -0.86 -3.27
N SER A 213 6.80 -1.71 -2.37
CA SER A 213 6.44 -1.76 -0.95
C SER A 213 7.67 -1.42 -0.11
N GLY A 214 7.44 -0.73 1.01
CA GLY A 214 8.51 -0.31 1.91
C GLY A 214 8.89 1.19 1.81
N PRO A 215 10.04 1.55 2.40
CA PRO A 215 10.50 2.93 2.51
C PRO A 215 10.73 3.62 1.16
N VAL A 216 10.73 4.95 1.16
CA VAL A 216 11.10 5.73 -0.01
C VAL A 216 12.53 5.35 -0.44
N PRO A 217 12.75 5.02 -1.72
CA PRO A 217 14.10 4.74 -2.22
C PRO A 217 15.06 5.89 -1.93
N GLY A 218 16.24 5.58 -1.39
CA GLY A 218 17.23 6.58 -0.98
C GLY A 218 16.89 7.31 0.33
N LEU A 219 15.94 6.83 1.15
CA LEU A 219 15.57 7.44 2.42
C LEU A 219 16.81 7.69 3.33
N ARG A 220 17.66 6.69 3.51
CA ARG A 220 18.89 6.80 4.32
C ARG A 220 19.82 7.92 3.86
N LEU A 221 20.05 8.02 2.55
CA LEU A 221 20.87 9.06 1.92
C LEU A 221 20.28 10.46 2.17
N GLU A 222 18.95 10.61 2.08
CA GLU A 222 18.26 11.87 2.34
C GLU A 222 18.30 12.26 3.81
N LEU A 223 18.05 11.32 4.72
CA LEU A 223 18.14 11.57 6.15
C LEU A 223 19.56 11.97 6.56
N LEU A 224 20.58 11.33 5.97
CA LEU A 224 21.97 11.72 6.19
C LEU A 224 22.25 13.12 5.62
N ALA A 225 21.75 13.42 4.42
CA ALA A 225 21.86 14.76 3.85
C ALA A 225 21.19 15.82 4.74
N VAL A 226 20.05 15.50 5.35
CA VAL A 226 19.38 16.36 6.35
C VAL A 226 20.27 16.56 7.57
N ALA A 227 20.80 15.48 8.17
CA ALA A 227 21.67 15.56 9.35
C ALA A 227 22.91 16.43 9.10
N LEU A 228 23.60 16.20 7.97
CA LEU A 228 24.79 16.97 7.58
C LEU A 228 24.46 18.43 7.24
N SER A 229 23.26 18.71 6.72
CA SER A 229 22.80 20.09 6.49
C SER A 229 22.60 20.87 7.78
N GLY A 230 22.30 20.18 8.89
CA GLY A 230 22.28 20.73 10.24
C GLY A 230 23.67 20.88 10.88
N GLY A 231 24.74 20.48 10.18
CA GLY A 231 26.11 20.58 10.67
C GLY A 231 26.59 19.37 11.49
N ALA A 232 25.85 18.25 11.48
CA ALA A 232 26.33 17.01 12.10
C ALA A 232 27.64 16.54 11.44
N SER A 233 28.52 15.90 12.22
CA SER A 233 29.66 15.16 11.67
C SER A 233 29.16 13.93 10.88
N TRP A 234 30.05 13.30 10.10
CA TRP A 234 29.67 12.12 9.31
C TRP A 234 29.26 10.95 10.20
N ASP A 235 30.03 10.69 11.25
CA ASP A 235 29.78 9.59 12.19
C ASP A 235 28.50 9.86 13.01
N ASP A 236 28.34 11.09 13.53
CA ASP A 236 27.13 11.48 14.27
C ASP A 236 25.88 11.45 13.37
N GLY A 237 26.04 11.84 12.09
CA GLY A 237 24.99 11.79 11.09
C GLY A 237 24.53 10.37 10.83
N LEU A 238 25.46 9.44 10.56
CA LEU A 238 25.16 8.02 10.35
C LEU A 238 24.47 7.40 11.57
N GLU A 239 24.97 7.68 12.76
CA GLU A 239 24.43 7.16 14.02
C GLU A 239 23.05 7.74 14.33
N SER A 240 22.85 9.04 14.09
CA SER A 240 21.56 9.71 14.25
C SER A 240 20.52 9.14 13.28
N VAL A 241 20.89 8.89 12.02
CA VAL A 241 19.99 8.29 11.03
C VAL A 241 19.64 6.86 11.42
N ARG A 242 20.62 6.05 11.81
CA ARG A 242 20.42 4.67 12.25
C ARG A 242 19.45 4.60 13.43
N THR A 243 19.71 5.40 14.46
CA THR A 243 18.88 5.47 15.67
C THR A 243 17.46 5.93 15.37
N SER A 244 17.29 6.95 14.52
CA SER A 244 15.96 7.43 14.13
C SER A 244 15.20 6.41 13.27
N LEU A 245 15.85 5.70 12.36
CA LEU A 245 15.18 4.66 11.58
C LEU A 245 14.65 3.52 12.46
N GLU A 246 15.46 3.05 13.40
CA GLU A 246 15.08 2.02 14.39
C GLU A 246 13.97 2.51 15.31
N ARG A 247 14.07 3.74 15.80
CA ARG A 247 13.11 4.32 16.75
C ARG A 247 11.70 4.48 16.17
N PHE A 248 11.61 4.83 14.90
CA PHE A 248 10.36 5.17 14.23
C PHE A 248 9.79 4.02 13.38
N GLY A 249 10.51 2.91 13.20
CA GLY A 249 10.11 1.82 12.30
C GLY A 249 10.02 2.27 10.84
N ALA A 250 10.84 3.25 10.45
CA ALA A 250 10.78 3.89 9.14
C ALA A 250 11.58 3.15 8.05
N ASP A 251 12.33 2.11 8.45
CA ASP A 251 13.12 1.25 7.56
C ASP A 251 12.56 -0.17 7.47
N ASP A 252 11.38 -0.41 8.07
CA ASP A 252 10.73 -1.72 8.01
C ASP A 252 10.24 -1.95 6.57
N GLY A 253 11.05 -2.73 5.84
CA GLY A 253 10.69 -3.29 4.54
C GLY A 253 9.58 -4.33 4.67
N ASP A 254 8.99 -4.67 3.52
CA ASP A 254 7.81 -5.51 3.33
C ASP A 254 7.68 -6.75 4.24
N ALA A 255 6.45 -7.26 4.40
CA ALA A 255 6.05 -8.31 5.35
C ALA A 255 6.85 -9.64 5.37
N ASP A 256 7.77 -9.85 4.41
CA ASP A 256 8.62 -11.05 4.28
C ASP A 256 10.04 -10.87 4.89
N GLY A 257 10.40 -9.65 5.33
CA GLY A 257 11.56 -9.32 6.17
C GLY A 257 12.97 -9.51 5.58
N ARG A 258 13.17 -10.50 4.69
CA ARG A 258 14.49 -10.87 4.12
C ARG A 258 15.01 -9.84 3.13
N ILE A 259 14.15 -9.36 2.23
CA ILE A 259 14.49 -8.30 1.26
C ILE A 259 14.78 -6.97 2.00
N GLY A 260 14.14 -6.76 3.17
CA GLY A 260 14.37 -5.58 4.00
C GLY A 260 15.79 -5.53 4.58
N ALA A 261 16.36 -6.67 4.97
CA ALA A 261 17.72 -6.72 5.53
C ALA A 261 18.80 -6.38 4.49
N GLU A 262 18.71 -6.96 3.29
CA GLU A 262 19.66 -6.69 2.19
C GLU A 262 19.56 -5.23 1.70
N ALA A 263 18.34 -4.70 1.56
CA ALA A 263 18.13 -3.30 1.19
C ALA A 263 18.66 -2.34 2.25
N ARG A 264 18.52 -2.70 3.54
CA ARG A 264 19.03 -1.93 4.67
C ARG A 264 20.55 -1.90 4.71
N GLU A 265 21.21 -3.03 4.46
CA GLU A 265 22.66 -3.13 4.36
C GLU A 265 23.19 -2.34 3.15
N SER A 266 22.61 -2.53 1.96
CA SER A 266 22.95 -1.75 0.77
C SER A 266 22.79 -0.24 1.00
N GLY A 267 21.74 0.19 1.70
CA GLY A 267 21.54 1.60 2.01
C GLY A 267 22.60 2.19 2.97
N VAL A 268 23.22 1.38 3.82
CA VAL A 268 24.37 1.80 4.64
C VAL A 268 25.62 1.94 3.76
N ASP A 269 25.87 0.95 2.91
CA ASP A 269 27.01 0.94 1.99
C ASP A 269 26.98 2.12 1.02
N ASP A 270 25.79 2.50 0.55
CA ASP A 270 25.59 3.69 -0.29
C ASP A 270 26.01 4.97 0.43
N CYS A 271 25.57 5.18 1.67
CA CYS A 271 25.96 6.34 2.46
C CYS A 271 27.48 6.40 2.63
N VAL A 272 28.10 5.28 3.02
CA VAL A 272 29.55 5.19 3.25
C VAL A 272 30.33 5.45 1.95
N SER A 273 29.91 4.86 0.84
CA SER A 273 30.57 5.03 -0.46
C SER A 273 30.49 6.47 -0.98
N VAL A 274 29.35 7.15 -0.82
CA VAL A 274 29.18 8.56 -1.19
C VAL A 274 30.04 9.47 -0.33
N LEU A 275 30.12 9.22 0.98
CA LEU A 275 30.99 9.97 1.88
C LEU A 275 32.47 9.77 1.53
N ASP A 276 32.90 8.54 1.22
CA ASP A 276 34.27 8.26 0.80
C ASP A 276 34.62 8.91 -0.55
N LEU A 277 33.66 8.95 -1.49
CA LEU A 277 33.80 9.71 -2.73
C LEU A 277 33.96 11.22 -2.45
N SER A 278 33.10 11.80 -1.59
CA SER A 278 33.20 13.21 -1.18
C SER A 278 34.57 13.51 -0.57
N ARG A 279 35.09 12.64 0.30
CA ARG A 279 36.39 12.79 0.96
C ARG A 279 37.54 12.82 -0.05
N ARG A 280 37.53 11.89 -1.01
CA ARG A 280 38.60 11.75 -2.00
C ARG A 280 38.57 12.84 -3.05
N ALA A 281 37.37 13.28 -3.46
CA ALA A 281 37.19 14.27 -4.51
C ALA A 281 37.13 15.72 -4.00
N GLY A 282 36.94 15.94 -2.69
CA GLY A 282 36.74 17.28 -2.11
C GLY A 282 35.39 17.92 -2.50
N ALA A 283 34.42 17.11 -2.94
CA ALA A 283 33.11 17.58 -3.40
C ALA A 283 32.09 17.65 -2.24
N PRO A 284 31.05 18.51 -2.30
CA PRO A 284 30.06 18.67 -1.22
C PRO A 284 29.26 17.37 -0.96
N ALA A 285 29.42 16.79 0.24
CA ALA A 285 28.76 15.53 0.62
C ALA A 285 27.23 15.58 0.52
N VAL A 286 26.61 16.67 1.01
CA VAL A 286 25.14 16.84 0.99
C VAL A 286 24.57 16.80 -0.43
N GLU A 287 25.26 17.40 -1.40
CA GLU A 287 24.84 17.41 -2.79
C GLU A 287 24.95 16.02 -3.42
N LEU A 288 26.07 15.32 -3.19
CA LEU A 288 26.26 13.95 -3.66
C LEU A 288 25.24 12.98 -3.06
N LEU A 289 24.92 13.11 -1.77
CA LEU A 289 23.89 12.28 -1.10
C LEU A 289 22.51 12.50 -1.72
N ARG A 290 22.11 13.76 -1.95
CA ARG A 290 20.82 14.08 -2.60
C ARG A 290 20.77 13.61 -4.05
N ALA A 291 21.87 13.73 -4.79
CA ALA A 291 21.99 13.24 -6.15
C ALA A 291 21.83 11.71 -6.19
N THR A 292 22.53 10.99 -5.33
CA THR A 292 22.46 9.52 -5.23
C THR A 292 21.08 9.06 -4.77
N ALA A 293 20.44 9.79 -3.83
CA ALA A 293 19.07 9.50 -3.42
C ALA A 293 18.08 9.66 -4.58
N ARG A 294 18.27 10.70 -5.40
CA ARG A 294 17.46 10.92 -6.61
C ARG A 294 17.68 9.80 -7.64
N GLU A 295 18.91 9.38 -7.86
CA GLU A 295 19.26 8.24 -8.72
C GLU A 295 18.54 6.96 -8.24
N ARG A 296 18.62 6.64 -6.95
CA ARG A 296 17.93 5.48 -6.36
C ARG A 296 16.42 5.49 -6.58
N ARG A 297 15.78 6.65 -6.59
CA ARG A 297 14.34 6.77 -6.91
C ARG A 297 14.05 6.53 -8.38
N LEU A 298 14.93 6.99 -9.27
CA LEU A 298 14.80 6.75 -10.70
C LEU A 298 14.99 5.27 -11.02
N ASP A 299 16.01 4.64 -10.44
CA ASP A 299 16.28 3.20 -10.59
C ASP A 299 15.10 2.37 -10.06
N ALA A 300 14.63 2.65 -8.85
CA ALA A 300 13.47 1.97 -8.27
C ALA A 300 12.20 2.14 -9.11
N ALA A 301 11.99 3.32 -9.72
CA ALA A 301 10.87 3.55 -10.63
C ALA A 301 11.01 2.72 -11.92
N ALA A 302 12.21 2.67 -12.50
CA ALA A 302 12.49 1.87 -13.69
C ALA A 302 12.36 0.36 -13.43
N GLU A 303 12.81 -0.10 -12.26
CA GLU A 303 12.64 -1.48 -11.79
C GLU A 303 11.16 -1.83 -11.60
N ALA A 304 10.39 -0.95 -10.94
CA ALA A 304 8.96 -1.11 -10.76
C ALA A 304 8.20 -1.20 -12.09
N GLN A 305 8.54 -0.34 -13.04
CA GLN A 305 7.97 -0.35 -14.38
C GLN A 305 8.32 -1.64 -15.14
N SER A 306 9.57 -2.08 -15.06
CA SER A 306 10.03 -3.33 -15.66
C SER A 306 9.36 -4.56 -15.04
N ALA A 307 9.20 -4.57 -13.72
CA ALA A 307 8.51 -5.63 -12.98
C ALA A 307 7.02 -5.68 -13.36
N ALA A 308 6.35 -4.53 -13.48
CA ALA A 308 4.97 -4.43 -13.95
C ALA A 308 4.80 -4.93 -15.39
N ALA A 309 5.73 -4.60 -16.30
CA ALA A 309 5.71 -5.09 -17.68
C ALA A 309 5.85 -6.62 -17.74
N ARG A 310 6.78 -7.20 -16.97
CA ARG A 310 6.97 -8.67 -16.88
C ARG A 310 5.75 -9.37 -16.30
N LEU A 311 5.08 -8.76 -15.33
CA LEU A 311 3.82 -9.27 -14.78
C LEU A 311 2.74 -9.42 -15.84
N GLY A 312 2.64 -8.49 -16.80
CA GLY A 312 1.71 -8.61 -17.92
C GLY A 312 1.82 -9.95 -18.64
N SER A 313 3.06 -10.42 -18.90
CA SER A 313 3.32 -11.74 -19.48
C SER A 313 3.15 -12.89 -18.48
N THR A 314 3.65 -12.75 -17.25
CA THR A 314 3.69 -13.85 -16.28
C THR A 314 2.32 -14.15 -15.68
N LEU A 315 1.41 -13.19 -15.63
CA LEU A 315 0.03 -13.37 -15.12
C LEU A 315 -0.79 -14.37 -15.94
N MET A 316 -0.41 -14.62 -17.20
CA MET A 316 -1.07 -15.62 -18.04
C MET A 316 -0.75 -17.07 -17.60
N LEU A 317 0.42 -17.29 -17.00
CA LEU A 317 0.89 -18.63 -16.62
C LEU A 317 0.04 -19.29 -15.51
N PRO A 318 -0.22 -18.66 -14.34
CA PRO A 318 -1.08 -19.25 -13.32
C PRO A 318 -2.53 -19.36 -13.80
N LEU A 319 -2.96 -18.47 -14.69
CA LEU A 319 -4.30 -18.53 -15.28
C LEU A 319 -4.43 -19.78 -16.16
N GLY A 320 -3.50 -20.02 -17.08
CA GLY A 320 -3.51 -21.20 -17.94
C GLY A 320 -3.31 -22.50 -17.16
N LEU A 321 -2.32 -22.55 -16.28
CA LEU A 321 -1.91 -23.77 -15.57
C LEU A 321 -2.88 -24.18 -14.46
N CYS A 322 -3.64 -23.26 -13.88
CA CYS A 322 -4.59 -23.57 -12.80
C CYS A 322 -6.05 -23.49 -13.23
N VAL A 323 -6.44 -22.52 -14.07
CA VAL A 323 -7.87 -22.33 -14.43
C VAL A 323 -8.32 -23.34 -15.48
N LEU A 324 -7.48 -23.70 -16.45
CA LEU A 324 -7.86 -24.67 -17.48
C LEU A 324 -8.04 -26.09 -16.90
N PRO A 325 -7.14 -26.61 -16.03
CA PRO A 325 -7.38 -27.87 -15.34
C PRO A 325 -8.57 -27.80 -14.37
N ALA A 326 -8.76 -26.67 -13.67
CA ALA A 326 -9.92 -26.50 -12.80
C ALA A 326 -11.24 -26.55 -13.59
N PHE A 327 -11.31 -25.87 -14.74
CA PHE A 327 -12.47 -25.94 -15.63
C PHE A 327 -12.71 -27.38 -16.12
N LEU A 328 -11.65 -28.09 -16.54
CA LEU A 328 -11.77 -29.46 -17.00
C LEU A 328 -12.29 -30.41 -15.90
N VAL A 329 -11.73 -30.32 -14.70
CA VAL A 329 -12.13 -31.16 -13.55
C VAL A 329 -13.55 -30.83 -13.08
N VAL A 330 -13.95 -29.56 -13.10
CA VAL A 330 -15.23 -29.13 -12.53
C VAL A 330 -16.38 -29.19 -13.55
N ALA A 331 -16.13 -28.90 -14.83
CA ALA A 331 -17.18 -28.83 -15.85
C ALA A 331 -17.23 -30.08 -16.74
N VAL A 332 -16.08 -30.63 -17.15
CA VAL A 332 -16.03 -31.71 -18.14
C VAL A 332 -16.16 -33.09 -17.49
N VAL A 333 -15.42 -33.35 -16.41
CA VAL A 333 -15.43 -34.67 -15.74
C VAL A 333 -16.83 -35.08 -15.28
N PRO A 334 -17.62 -34.24 -14.59
CA PRO A 334 -18.95 -34.63 -14.14
C PRO A 334 -19.93 -34.86 -15.30
N LEU A 335 -19.79 -34.08 -16.37
CA LEU A 335 -20.60 -34.23 -17.58
C LEU A 335 -20.32 -35.57 -18.26
N VAL A 336 -19.04 -35.95 -18.40
CA VAL A 336 -18.64 -37.26 -18.94
C VAL A 336 -19.15 -38.39 -18.05
N VAL A 337 -19.00 -38.28 -16.73
CA VAL A 337 -19.50 -39.29 -15.79
C VAL A 337 -21.02 -39.45 -15.90
N SER A 338 -21.78 -38.35 -15.96
CA SER A 338 -23.23 -38.38 -16.14
C SER A 338 -23.67 -39.05 -17.45
N LEU A 339 -23.00 -38.73 -18.57
CA LEU A 339 -23.25 -39.32 -19.90
C LEU A 339 -22.95 -40.83 -19.94
N VAL A 340 -21.84 -41.26 -19.32
CA VAL A 340 -21.51 -42.68 -19.23
C VAL A 340 -22.54 -43.40 -18.38
N SER A 341 -22.94 -42.81 -17.25
CA SER A 341 -23.90 -43.39 -16.31
C SER A 341 -25.29 -43.58 -16.95
N SER A 342 -25.75 -42.58 -17.72
CA SER A 342 -27.04 -42.65 -18.42
C SER A 342 -27.04 -43.67 -19.56
N THR A 343 -25.92 -43.81 -20.27
CA THR A 343 -25.76 -44.81 -21.35
C THR A 343 -25.69 -46.23 -20.80
N THR A 344 -25.04 -46.44 -19.66
CA THR A 344 -24.98 -47.77 -19.01
C THR A 344 -26.29 -48.18 -18.35
N ALA A 345 -27.15 -47.21 -17.99
CA ALA A 345 -28.47 -47.50 -17.42
C ALA A 345 -29.55 -47.78 -18.48
N SER A 346 -29.26 -47.53 -19.76
CA SER A 346 -30.20 -47.74 -20.88
C SER A 346 -30.05 -49.09 -21.60
N TRP A 347 -29.23 -50.00 -21.07
CA TRP A 347 -29.05 -51.37 -21.57
C TRP A 347 -29.60 -52.40 -20.57
#